data_AF-A0A260ZHK3-F1
#
_entry.id   AF-A0A260ZHK3-F1
#
_cell.length_a   1.000
_cell.length_b   1.000
_cell.length_c   1.000
_cell.angle_alpha   90.00
_cell.angle_beta   90.00
_cell.angle_gamma   90.00
#
_symmetry.space_group_name_H-M   'P 1'
#
loop_
_entity.id
_entity.type
_entity.pdbx_description
1 polymer ?
#
loop_
_entity_poly.entity_id
_entity_poly.type
_entity_poly.pdbx_seq_one_letter_code
_entity_poly.pdbx_strand_id
1 'polypeptide(L)'
;SIILQNSHRFKTFHLSKFTSSKDSEESGRRFEAEQLKDHLPRQSKMHGSGHSLTGAPHQIPPPRTQGAATGGQQLSATANQFVDKIDPFHNKRGTSRRLRINNSSRYNVDSAQELVQLPLIKDTATNEQPALVIEKLVQCQHVFDFYDPVAQLKCKEIKRAALNELIDHITSTKGAIVETIYPAVIKMVAKNIFRVLPPSENCEFDPEEDEPTLEVSWPHLQLVYELFLRFLESPDFQASIGKKYIDQRFVLKLLDLFDSEDPRERDFLKTVLHRIYGKFLGLRAFIRKHINNMFLRFVYETDSFNGVGELLEILGSIINGFALPLKQEHKVFLVKVLLPLHKPKCLSLYHAQLAYCVVQFIEKDSSLTPQVFEALLKFWPRTCSSKEVMFLGEVEEILDIIEPEQFKKIIDPLFRQLAKCVSSPHFQVAERALYFWNNEYILSLIEDTSSLVMPIMFPALYRISKEHWNQTIVALVYNVLKTFMEMNGKLFDELTSTYKGERIREKQREKDRDAFWKKMEALELNPPAEGKEVTPSLFPEKLTDYLKKDGSNVVPQPVAAAGGGDKSPSVVIVSSPSIFYYYTRLSINPNPHKLDINFLSDKW
;
A
#
# COMPACT_ATOMS: atom_id res chain seq x y z
N SER A 1 -20.86 16.71 4.32
CA SER A 1 -21.18 16.24 5.68
C SER A 1 -20.73 14.81 5.97
N ILE A 2 -20.99 13.82 5.10
CA ILE A 2 -20.58 12.41 5.32
C ILE A 2 -19.05 12.22 5.31
N ILE A 3 -18.30 12.97 4.48
CA ILE A 3 -16.82 12.89 4.39
C ILE A 3 -16.14 13.43 5.66
N LEU A 4 -16.68 14.49 6.27
CA LEU A 4 -16.15 15.06 7.52
C LEU A 4 -16.47 14.17 8.74
N GLN A 5 -17.63 13.50 8.76
CA GLN A 5 -17.96 12.52 9.80
C GLN A 5 -17.10 11.24 9.69
N ASN A 6 -16.76 10.79 8.48
CA ASN A 6 -15.92 9.61 8.28
C ASN A 6 -14.43 9.88 8.58
N SER A 7 -13.91 11.07 8.25
CA SER A 7 -12.55 11.48 8.61
C SER A 7 -12.36 11.60 10.13
N HIS A 8 -13.37 12.09 10.86
CA HIS A 8 -13.35 12.15 12.32
C HIS A 8 -13.51 10.77 12.99
N ARG A 9 -14.31 9.85 12.42
CA ARG A 9 -14.35 8.46 12.90
C ARG A 9 -13.01 7.74 12.68
N PHE A 10 -12.35 7.99 11.55
CA PHE A 10 -11.09 7.37 11.15
C PHE A 10 -9.91 7.74 12.09
N LYS A 11 -9.79 9.02 12.49
CA LYS A 11 -8.75 9.46 13.45
C LYS A 11 -9.00 9.00 14.88
N THR A 12 -10.26 8.95 15.32
CA THR A 12 -10.59 8.56 16.71
C THR A 12 -10.49 7.05 16.93
N PHE A 13 -10.71 6.22 15.90
CA PHE A 13 -10.62 4.75 16.00
C PHE A 13 -9.17 4.23 16.10
N HIS A 14 -8.22 4.90 15.42
CA HIS A 14 -6.80 4.53 15.49
C HIS A 14 -6.10 5.04 16.76
N LEU A 15 -6.42 6.24 17.25
CA LEU A 15 -5.80 6.77 18.48
C LEU A 15 -6.30 6.05 19.75
N SER A 16 -7.58 5.67 19.82
CA SER A 16 -8.12 5.04 21.04
C SER A 16 -7.59 3.62 21.29
N LYS A 17 -7.29 2.85 20.23
CA LYS A 17 -6.63 1.55 20.33
C LYS A 17 -5.17 1.65 20.81
N PHE A 18 -4.44 2.70 20.41
CA PHE A 18 -3.05 2.90 20.84
C PHE A 18 -2.93 3.39 22.29
N THR A 19 -3.90 4.14 22.82
CA THR A 19 -3.85 4.63 24.21
C THR A 19 -4.40 3.62 25.23
N SER A 20 -5.42 2.83 24.86
CA SER A 20 -5.97 1.79 25.75
C SER A 20 -5.02 0.60 25.97
N SER A 21 -4.01 0.45 25.10
CA SER A 21 -3.03 -0.64 25.14
C SER A 21 -1.94 -0.44 26.20
N LYS A 22 -1.74 0.77 26.73
CA LYS A 22 -0.73 1.00 27.79
C LYS A 22 -1.26 0.71 29.20
N ASP A 23 -2.54 0.95 29.46
CA ASP A 23 -3.11 0.81 30.81
C ASP A 23 -3.50 -0.64 31.15
N SER A 24 -3.63 -1.51 30.15
CA SER A 24 -3.92 -2.94 30.31
C SER A 24 -2.66 -3.82 30.46
N GLU A 25 -1.47 -3.30 30.10
CA GLU A 25 -0.19 -4.02 30.19
C GLU A 25 0.38 -4.11 31.62
N GLU A 26 -0.08 -3.28 32.56
CA GLU A 26 0.53 -3.17 33.89
C GLU A 26 -0.15 -4.07 34.95
N SER A 27 -1.42 -4.43 34.76
CA SER A 27 -2.18 -5.27 35.73
C SER A 27 -2.10 -6.78 35.49
N GLY A 28 -1.69 -7.24 34.31
CA GLY A 28 -1.62 -8.67 33.95
C GLY A 28 -0.30 -9.39 34.28
N ARG A 29 0.74 -8.69 34.75
CA ARG A 29 2.11 -9.24 34.85
C ARG A 29 2.44 -10.08 36.09
N ARG A 30 1.49 -10.35 37.00
CA ARG A 30 1.83 -10.99 38.30
C ARG A 30 1.20 -12.34 38.62
N PHE A 31 0.27 -12.84 37.82
CA PHE A 31 -0.32 -14.16 38.03
C PHE A 31 -0.52 -14.81 36.67
N GLU A 32 0.34 -15.76 36.28
CA GLU A 32 0.12 -16.81 35.25
C GLU A 32 1.41 -17.40 34.61
N ALA A 33 2.60 -17.17 35.17
CA ALA A 33 3.84 -17.77 34.63
C ALA A 33 4.21 -19.17 35.19
N GLU A 34 3.30 -19.84 35.92
CA GLU A 34 3.62 -21.06 36.67
C GLU A 34 2.96 -22.36 36.18
N GLN A 35 1.89 -22.34 35.39
CA GLN A 35 1.19 -23.58 35.00
C GLN A 35 1.62 -24.20 33.66
N LEU A 36 2.42 -23.50 32.84
CA LEU A 36 2.86 -23.99 31.52
C LEU A 36 4.27 -24.62 31.51
N LYS A 37 4.95 -24.70 32.65
CA LYS A 37 6.31 -25.27 32.76
C LYS A 37 6.35 -26.79 32.91
N ASP A 38 5.24 -27.43 33.25
CA ASP A 38 5.22 -28.86 33.61
C ASP A 38 5.04 -29.83 32.42
N HIS A 39 4.73 -29.35 31.23
CA HIS A 39 4.53 -30.19 30.03
C HIS A 39 5.73 -30.21 29.05
N LEU A 40 6.90 -29.71 29.45
CA LEU A 40 8.11 -29.68 28.62
C LEU A 40 9.33 -30.22 29.39
N PRO A 41 10.12 -31.17 28.85
CA PRO A 41 11.28 -31.71 29.56
C PRO A 41 12.40 -30.66 29.66
N ARG A 42 12.80 -30.33 30.90
CA ARG A 42 14.00 -29.53 31.22
C ARG A 42 15.26 -30.38 31.06
N GLN A 43 16.23 -29.91 30.28
CA GLN A 43 17.61 -30.42 30.34
C GLN A 43 18.40 -29.72 31.44
N SER A 44 19.07 -30.53 32.23
CA SER A 44 19.94 -30.23 33.36
C SER A 44 21.21 -29.50 32.93
N LYS A 45 21.60 -28.43 33.65
CA LYS A 45 22.98 -27.94 33.68
C LYS A 45 23.46 -27.75 35.12
N MET A 46 24.71 -28.14 35.29
CA MET A 46 25.47 -28.30 36.53
C MET A 46 25.78 -27.00 37.27
N HIS A 47 26.06 -27.17 38.57
CA HIS A 47 26.54 -26.20 39.54
C HIS A 47 27.76 -25.38 39.08
N GLY A 48 27.78 -24.11 39.51
CA GLY A 48 28.94 -23.22 39.48
C GLY A 48 28.73 -22.01 40.41
N SER A 49 29.50 -22.02 41.50
CA SER A 49 29.67 -21.12 42.63
C SER A 49 29.32 -19.62 42.50
N GLY A 50 28.74 -19.09 43.59
CA GLY A 50 28.42 -17.68 43.76
C GLY A 50 29.58 -16.79 44.17
N HIS A 51 29.41 -15.49 43.92
CA HIS A 51 30.04 -14.40 44.65
C HIS A 51 29.05 -13.23 44.75
N SER A 52 28.82 -12.80 45.99
CA SER A 52 27.99 -11.68 46.40
C SER A 52 28.79 -10.37 46.39
N LEU A 53 28.24 -9.32 45.79
CA LEU A 53 28.61 -7.93 46.11
C LEU A 53 27.36 -7.05 46.09
N THR A 54 27.21 -6.30 47.19
CA THR A 54 26.12 -5.39 47.56
C THR A 54 26.29 -4.00 46.92
N GLY A 55 25.20 -3.38 46.47
CA GLY A 55 25.16 -1.97 46.07
C GLY A 55 23.72 -1.42 46.01
N ALA A 56 23.47 -0.33 46.73
CA ALA A 56 22.18 0.27 47.05
C ALA A 56 21.53 1.08 45.87
N PRO A 57 20.24 1.47 45.96
CA PRO A 57 19.42 1.87 44.82
C PRO A 57 19.46 3.37 44.50
N HIS A 58 19.43 3.73 43.21
CA HIS A 58 19.21 5.10 42.74
C HIS A 58 17.75 5.31 42.29
N GLN A 59 17.09 6.28 42.91
CA GLN A 59 15.76 6.80 42.55
C GLN A 59 15.87 7.86 41.44
N ILE A 60 14.97 7.80 40.47
CA ILE A 60 14.78 8.77 39.39
C ILE A 60 13.57 9.66 39.76
N PRO A 61 13.66 11.01 39.72
CA PRO A 61 12.53 11.90 39.98
C PRO A 61 11.68 12.14 38.71
N PRO A 62 10.36 12.38 38.83
CA PRO A 62 9.46 12.59 37.68
C PRO A 62 9.42 14.07 37.23
N PRO A 63 9.19 14.37 35.93
CA PRO A 63 8.90 15.72 35.50
C PRO A 63 7.40 16.04 35.56
N ARG A 64 7.18 17.15 36.29
CA ARG A 64 6.01 18.02 36.48
C ARG A 64 4.94 18.05 35.37
N THR A 65 3.70 17.79 35.77
CA THR A 65 2.46 18.24 35.13
C THR A 65 1.88 19.44 35.87
N GLN A 66 1.64 20.56 35.17
CA GLN A 66 0.74 21.62 35.63
C GLN A 66 -0.04 22.17 34.43
N GLY A 67 -1.37 22.31 34.60
CA GLY A 67 -2.09 23.46 34.05
C GLY A 67 -3.21 23.23 33.04
N ALA A 68 -4.33 22.69 33.52
CA ALA A 68 -5.74 22.95 33.22
C ALA A 68 -6.25 23.61 31.91
N ALA A 69 -7.36 23.03 31.47
CA ALA A 69 -8.30 23.38 30.41
C ALA A 69 -8.98 24.75 30.51
N THR A 70 -9.46 25.26 29.37
CA THR A 70 -10.79 25.87 29.19
C THR A 70 -11.13 25.94 27.69
N GLY A 71 -12.38 25.62 27.34
CA GLY A 71 -12.85 25.47 25.95
C GLY A 71 -13.48 26.72 25.33
N GLY A 72 -13.95 26.55 24.09
CA GLY A 72 -15.04 27.34 23.50
C GLY A 72 -14.66 28.34 22.39
N GLN A 73 -14.90 27.92 21.14
CA GLN A 73 -15.26 28.70 19.93
C GLN A 73 -14.41 29.94 19.51
N GLN A 74 -13.92 29.95 18.26
CA GLN A 74 -14.49 30.74 17.14
C GLN A 74 -13.57 30.69 15.90
N LEU A 75 -14.20 30.42 14.76
CA LEU A 75 -13.64 30.58 13.41
C LEU A 75 -13.55 32.08 13.09
N SER A 76 -12.54 32.47 12.30
CA SER A 76 -12.27 33.82 11.75
C SER A 76 -11.30 34.70 12.52
N ALA A 77 -9.99 34.58 12.22
CA ALA A 77 -9.02 35.69 12.11
C ALA A 77 -7.61 35.13 11.87
N THR A 78 -7.21 34.91 10.62
CA THR A 78 -5.78 34.64 10.34
C THR A 78 -5.29 35.15 8.98
N ALA A 79 -6.06 36.02 8.32
CA ALA A 79 -5.66 36.60 7.03
C ALA A 79 -4.67 37.78 7.17
N ASN A 80 -4.43 38.32 8.37
CA ASN A 80 -3.65 39.56 8.56
C ASN A 80 -2.30 39.38 9.28
N GLN A 81 -1.80 38.15 9.46
CA GLN A 81 -0.49 37.93 10.10
C GLN A 81 0.62 37.45 9.16
N PHE A 82 0.38 37.39 7.84
CA PHE A 82 1.35 36.86 6.89
C PHE A 82 2.32 37.90 6.29
N VAL A 83 2.19 39.18 6.62
CA VAL A 83 2.90 40.26 5.91
C VAL A 83 4.26 40.62 6.54
N ASP A 84 4.56 40.22 7.78
CA ASP A 84 5.73 40.78 8.52
C ASP A 84 6.93 39.84 8.75
N LYS A 85 7.09 38.75 8.00
CA LYS A 85 8.28 37.89 8.13
C LYS A 85 8.87 37.44 6.79
N ILE A 86 9.35 38.40 6.00
CA ILE A 86 10.34 38.13 4.96
C ILE A 86 11.58 38.98 5.31
N ASP A 87 12.55 38.37 5.98
CA ASP A 87 13.84 38.98 6.32
C ASP A 87 14.75 38.97 5.06
N PRO A 88 15.25 40.12 4.56
CA PRO A 88 15.97 40.19 3.28
C PRO A 88 17.42 39.68 3.29
N PHE A 89 17.96 39.17 4.41
CA PHE A 89 19.42 38.95 4.55
C PHE A 89 19.88 37.52 4.88
N HIS A 90 19.06 36.49 4.71
CA HIS A 90 19.52 35.11 4.90
C HIS A 90 20.17 34.51 3.64
N ASN A 91 21.37 34.99 3.31
CA ASN A 91 22.16 34.49 2.19
C ASN A 91 23.23 33.49 2.70
N LYS A 92 22.87 32.20 2.80
CA LYS A 92 23.86 31.12 2.94
C LYS A 92 24.46 30.83 1.56
N ARG A 93 25.76 31.07 1.46
CA ARG A 93 26.60 30.75 0.30
C ARG A 93 26.55 29.25 0.00
N GLY A 94 25.88 28.89 -1.08
CA GLY A 94 25.99 27.60 -1.76
C GLY A 94 25.93 27.86 -3.25
N THR A 95 26.97 27.49 -3.98
CA THR A 95 27.07 27.62 -5.44
C THR A 95 26.02 26.76 -6.13
N SER A 96 24.79 27.25 -6.26
CA SER A 96 23.81 26.68 -7.19
C SER A 96 23.93 27.42 -8.51
N ARG A 97 24.35 26.69 -9.55
CA ARG A 97 24.30 27.17 -10.94
C ARG A 97 22.87 27.64 -11.20
N ARG A 98 22.70 28.92 -11.53
CA ARG A 98 21.47 29.45 -12.13
C ARG A 98 21.19 28.66 -13.41
N LEU A 99 20.45 27.56 -13.29
CA LEU A 99 19.87 26.88 -14.43
C LEU A 99 18.69 27.73 -14.88
N ARG A 100 18.76 28.19 -16.13
CA ARG A 100 17.63 28.80 -16.81
C ARG A 100 16.52 27.76 -16.86
N ILE A 101 15.53 27.88 -15.97
CA ILE A 101 14.24 27.22 -16.12
C ILE A 101 13.68 27.73 -17.44
N ASN A 102 13.41 26.81 -18.36
CA ASN A 102 12.75 27.12 -19.62
C ASN A 102 11.40 27.75 -19.28
N ASN A 103 11.29 29.07 -19.45
CA ASN A 103 10.02 29.76 -19.45
C ASN A 103 9.09 29.02 -20.40
N SER A 104 8.03 28.43 -19.87
CA SER A 104 6.92 28.01 -20.72
C SER A 104 6.48 29.25 -21.52
N SER A 105 6.21 29.10 -22.81
CA SER A 105 5.70 30.15 -23.71
C SER A 105 4.29 30.66 -23.34
N ARG A 106 3.89 30.45 -22.09
CA ARG A 106 2.61 30.77 -21.47
C ARG A 106 2.60 32.18 -20.90
N TYR A 107 3.78 32.67 -20.51
CA TYR A 107 4.01 34.05 -20.11
C TYR A 107 4.33 34.87 -21.34
N ASN A 108 3.33 35.12 -22.18
CA ASN A 108 3.50 36.14 -23.21
C ASN A 108 3.54 37.49 -22.48
N VAL A 109 4.73 38.05 -22.36
CA VAL A 109 5.00 39.38 -21.76
C VAL A 109 4.46 40.50 -22.67
N ASP A 110 3.93 40.16 -23.85
CA ASP A 110 3.37 41.11 -24.79
C ASP A 110 1.98 41.59 -24.36
N SER A 111 1.93 42.90 -24.07
CA SER A 111 0.80 43.75 -23.65
C SER A 111 0.42 43.66 -22.16
N ALA A 112 1.12 44.46 -21.36
CA ALA A 112 0.65 44.92 -20.05
C ALA A 112 -0.67 45.69 -20.22
N GLN A 113 -1.79 44.99 -20.32
CA GLN A 113 -3.09 45.58 -20.05
C GLN A 113 -3.19 45.74 -18.53
N GLU A 114 -3.06 46.98 -18.05
CA GLU A 114 -3.41 47.29 -16.66
C GLU A 114 -4.85 46.83 -16.41
N LEU A 115 -5.01 45.88 -15.49
CA LEU A 115 -6.34 45.46 -15.08
C LEU A 115 -7.04 46.64 -14.40
N VAL A 116 -8.16 47.09 -14.99
CA VAL A 116 -9.02 48.10 -14.36
C VAL A 116 -9.93 47.41 -13.34
N GLN A 117 -10.04 47.96 -12.14
CA GLN A 117 -10.94 47.44 -11.12
C GLN A 117 -12.40 47.70 -11.56
N LEU A 118 -13.12 46.63 -11.88
CA LEU A 118 -14.53 46.71 -12.28
C LEU A 118 -15.44 46.99 -11.07
N PRO A 119 -16.62 47.61 -11.27
CA PRO A 119 -17.61 47.88 -10.21
C PRO A 119 -18.01 46.62 -9.43
N LEU A 120 -18.52 46.81 -8.21
CA LEU A 120 -19.04 45.70 -7.39
C LEU A 120 -20.36 45.17 -7.98
N ILE A 121 -20.49 43.85 -8.02
CA ILE A 121 -21.67 43.12 -8.51
C ILE A 121 -22.90 43.47 -7.67
N LYS A 122 -22.72 43.66 -6.35
CA LYS A 122 -23.81 44.02 -5.41
C LYS A 122 -24.37 45.42 -5.65
N ASP A 123 -23.57 46.33 -6.19
CA ASP A 123 -23.94 47.73 -6.40
C ASP A 123 -24.55 47.98 -7.79
N THR A 124 -24.60 46.94 -8.63
CA THR A 124 -25.10 46.99 -10.00
C THR A 124 -26.53 46.45 -10.09
N ALA A 125 -27.38 47.04 -10.94
CA ALA A 125 -28.77 46.62 -11.11
C ALA A 125 -28.87 45.14 -11.53
N THR A 126 -29.87 44.42 -11.03
CA THR A 126 -30.05 42.97 -11.23
C THR A 126 -30.04 42.53 -12.70
N ASN A 127 -30.45 43.41 -13.61
CA ASN A 127 -30.47 43.16 -15.06
C ASN A 127 -29.07 43.23 -15.71
N GLU A 128 -28.13 43.99 -15.14
CA GLU A 128 -26.77 44.21 -15.65
C GLU A 128 -25.74 43.29 -14.98
N GLN A 129 -26.08 42.73 -13.82
CA GLN A 129 -25.26 41.74 -13.10
C GLN A 129 -24.73 40.59 -13.97
N PRO A 130 -25.52 39.90 -14.83
CA PRO A 130 -24.99 38.80 -15.64
C PRO A 130 -23.94 39.26 -16.67
N ALA A 131 -24.07 40.48 -17.22
CA ALA A 131 -23.08 41.03 -18.15
C ALA A 131 -21.77 41.37 -17.43
N LEU A 132 -21.87 42.02 -16.26
CA LEU A 132 -20.71 42.36 -15.43
C LEU A 132 -19.97 41.12 -14.92
N VAL A 133 -20.70 40.05 -14.57
CA VAL A 133 -20.11 38.75 -14.19
C VAL A 133 -19.28 38.19 -15.35
N ILE A 134 -19.78 38.26 -16.58
CA ILE A 134 -19.04 37.80 -17.77
C ILE A 134 -17.77 38.63 -17.98
N GLU A 135 -17.85 39.96 -17.84
CA GLU A 135 -16.67 40.83 -17.95
C GLU A 135 -15.61 40.51 -16.89
N LYS A 136 -16.02 40.34 -15.63
CA LYS A 136 -15.11 39.90 -14.55
C LYS A 136 -14.51 38.52 -14.82
N LEU A 137 -15.29 37.57 -15.36
CA LEU A 137 -14.78 36.25 -15.74
C LEU A 137 -13.77 36.33 -16.88
N VAL A 138 -13.97 37.22 -17.86
CA VAL A 138 -13.01 37.47 -18.94
C VAL A 138 -11.73 38.10 -18.38
N GLN A 139 -11.85 39.05 -17.46
CA GLN A 139 -10.71 39.67 -16.78
C GLN A 139 -9.86 38.62 -16.03
N CYS A 140 -10.50 37.69 -15.33
CA CYS A 140 -9.86 36.59 -14.62
C CYS A 140 -9.18 35.55 -15.53
N GLN A 141 -9.33 35.63 -16.86
CA GLN A 141 -8.62 34.77 -17.82
C GLN A 141 -7.14 35.13 -17.97
N HIS A 142 -6.73 36.33 -17.55
CA HIS A 142 -5.32 36.73 -17.61
C HIS A 142 -4.52 35.97 -16.55
N VAL A 143 -3.44 35.31 -16.97
CA VAL A 143 -2.57 34.49 -16.11
C VAL A 143 -1.37 35.34 -15.69
N PHE A 144 -1.14 35.43 -14.38
CA PHE A 144 -0.02 36.17 -13.82
C PHE A 144 1.14 35.23 -13.50
N ASP A 145 2.36 35.74 -13.63
CA ASP A 145 3.56 35.05 -13.15
C ASP A 145 3.78 35.31 -11.65
N PHE A 146 3.91 34.24 -10.88
CA PHE A 146 4.16 34.27 -9.43
C PHE A 146 5.60 33.94 -9.06
N TYR A 147 6.46 33.58 -10.01
CA TYR A 147 7.90 33.41 -9.74
C TYR A 147 8.58 34.74 -9.38
N ASP A 148 8.05 35.87 -9.87
CA ASP A 148 8.35 37.20 -9.35
C ASP A 148 7.21 37.68 -8.43
N PRO A 149 7.39 37.68 -7.10
CA PRO A 149 6.35 38.07 -6.15
C PRO A 149 6.03 39.57 -6.20
N VAL A 150 6.95 40.41 -6.67
CA VAL A 150 6.81 41.88 -6.67
C VAL A 150 6.19 42.39 -7.97
N ALA A 151 6.37 41.65 -9.07
CA ALA A 151 5.76 42.00 -10.35
C ALA A 151 4.22 42.04 -10.28
N GLN A 152 3.64 43.14 -10.78
CA GLN A 152 2.20 43.32 -11.01
C GLN A 152 1.30 43.09 -9.77
N LEU A 153 1.79 43.42 -8.57
CA LEU A 153 1.07 43.21 -7.30
C LEU A 153 -0.37 43.77 -7.31
N LYS A 154 -0.57 44.98 -7.85
CA LYS A 154 -1.89 45.61 -7.97
C LYS A 154 -2.84 44.79 -8.84
N CYS A 155 -2.39 44.31 -10.00
CA CYS A 155 -3.22 43.49 -10.89
C CYS A 155 -3.50 42.11 -10.29
N LYS A 156 -2.52 41.52 -9.58
CA LYS A 156 -2.70 40.28 -8.83
C LYS A 156 -3.78 40.41 -7.76
N GLU A 157 -3.80 41.52 -7.02
CA GLU A 157 -4.82 41.78 -6.00
C GLU A 157 -6.20 42.04 -6.61
N ILE A 158 -6.27 42.80 -7.71
CA ILE A 158 -7.54 43.02 -8.44
C ILE A 158 -8.16 41.69 -8.87
N LYS A 159 -7.37 40.77 -9.43
CA LYS A 159 -7.86 39.44 -9.79
C LYS A 159 -8.28 38.63 -8.57
N ARG A 160 -7.53 38.69 -7.47
CA ARG A 160 -7.89 37.99 -6.21
C ARG A 160 -9.23 38.48 -5.66
N ALA A 161 -9.43 39.80 -5.62
CA ALA A 161 -10.69 40.41 -5.18
C ALA A 161 -11.86 40.03 -6.10
N ALA A 162 -11.66 40.10 -7.42
CA ALA A 162 -12.68 39.73 -8.41
C ALA A 162 -13.09 38.24 -8.30
N LEU A 163 -12.14 37.33 -8.08
CA LEU A 163 -12.46 35.91 -7.89
C LEU A 163 -13.25 35.65 -6.60
N ASN A 164 -12.87 36.27 -5.47
CA ASN A 164 -13.64 36.16 -4.22
C ASN A 164 -15.07 36.67 -4.38
N GLU A 165 -15.22 37.82 -5.04
CA GLU A 165 -16.53 38.40 -5.30
C GLU A 165 -17.42 37.49 -6.18
N LEU A 166 -16.83 36.86 -7.21
CA LEU A 166 -17.53 35.89 -8.04
C LEU A 166 -17.96 34.65 -7.24
N ILE A 167 -17.13 34.17 -6.32
CA ILE A 167 -17.47 33.05 -5.41
C ILE A 167 -18.65 33.44 -4.53
N ASP A 168 -18.60 34.62 -3.91
CA ASP A 168 -19.66 35.13 -3.05
C ASP A 168 -20.97 35.27 -3.82
N HIS A 169 -20.93 35.79 -5.05
CA HIS A 169 -22.09 35.96 -5.90
C HIS A 169 -22.74 34.62 -6.29
N ILE A 170 -21.95 33.64 -6.75
CA ILE A 170 -22.46 32.30 -7.11
C ILE A 170 -23.04 31.56 -5.89
N THR A 171 -22.48 31.81 -4.70
CA THR A 171 -22.90 31.11 -3.47
C THR A 171 -24.13 31.77 -2.84
N SER A 172 -24.23 33.10 -2.87
CA SER A 172 -25.26 33.86 -2.12
C SER A 172 -26.50 34.15 -2.96
N THR A 173 -26.36 34.35 -4.27
CA THR A 173 -27.44 34.80 -5.14
C THR A 173 -28.14 33.61 -5.80
N LYS A 174 -29.43 33.41 -5.50
CA LYS A 174 -30.28 32.42 -6.18
C LYS A 174 -30.52 32.83 -7.63
N GLY A 175 -30.39 31.89 -8.56
CA GLY A 175 -30.55 32.13 -9.99
C GLY A 175 -29.37 32.85 -10.65
N ALA A 176 -28.23 32.97 -9.98
CA ALA A 176 -27.04 33.63 -10.53
C ALA A 176 -26.46 32.92 -11.77
N ILE A 177 -26.77 31.64 -11.97
CA ILE A 177 -26.22 30.82 -13.05
C ILE A 177 -27.16 30.84 -14.27
N VAL A 178 -26.90 31.76 -15.20
CA VAL A 178 -27.60 31.88 -16.48
C VAL A 178 -26.84 31.10 -17.58
N GLU A 179 -27.52 30.66 -18.65
CA GLU A 179 -26.91 29.87 -19.75
C GLU A 179 -25.66 30.52 -20.37
N THR A 180 -25.62 31.85 -20.45
CA THR A 180 -24.49 32.63 -20.99
C THR A 180 -23.23 32.58 -20.12
N ILE A 181 -23.37 32.26 -18.83
CA ILE A 181 -22.26 32.23 -17.86
C ILE A 181 -21.46 30.92 -17.97
N TYR A 182 -22.09 29.81 -18.36
CA TYR A 182 -21.44 28.50 -18.52
C TYR A 182 -20.16 28.54 -19.38
N PRO A 183 -20.18 29.04 -20.64
CA PRO A 183 -18.98 29.09 -21.46
C PRO A 183 -17.90 30.01 -20.86
N ALA A 184 -18.28 31.11 -20.22
CA ALA A 184 -17.35 32.07 -19.63
C ALA A 184 -16.60 31.46 -18.43
N VAL A 185 -17.31 30.78 -17.52
CA VAL A 185 -16.71 30.09 -16.37
C VAL A 185 -15.79 28.97 -16.83
N ILE A 186 -16.27 28.08 -17.71
CA ILE A 186 -15.50 26.91 -18.14
C ILE A 186 -14.24 27.33 -18.91
N LYS A 187 -14.32 28.38 -19.75
CA LYS A 187 -13.16 28.94 -20.44
C LYS A 187 -12.16 29.58 -19.49
N MET A 188 -12.63 30.28 -18.45
CA MET A 188 -11.78 30.88 -17.42
C MET A 188 -11.04 29.81 -16.62
N VAL A 189 -11.76 28.79 -16.16
CA VAL A 189 -11.20 27.64 -15.45
C VAL A 189 -10.17 26.92 -16.33
N ALA A 190 -10.51 26.61 -17.58
CA ALA A 190 -9.62 25.91 -18.50
C ALA A 190 -8.31 26.68 -18.78
N LYS A 191 -8.35 28.01 -18.90
CA LYS A 191 -7.14 28.83 -19.13
C LYS A 191 -6.24 28.91 -17.90
N ASN A 192 -6.81 28.97 -16.70
CA ASN A 192 -6.03 29.08 -15.46
C ASN A 192 -5.44 27.72 -15.05
N ILE A 193 -6.27 26.67 -15.06
CA ILE A 193 -5.91 25.37 -14.48
C ILE A 193 -5.10 24.49 -15.44
N PHE A 194 -5.51 24.36 -16.72
CA PHE A 194 -4.88 23.40 -17.63
C PHE A 194 -3.50 23.84 -18.10
N ARG A 195 -2.48 23.24 -17.50
CA ARG A 195 -1.06 23.52 -17.75
C ARG A 195 -0.29 22.22 -17.92
N VAL A 196 0.85 22.32 -18.59
CA VAL A 196 1.86 21.26 -18.54
C VAL A 196 2.54 21.39 -17.18
N LEU A 197 2.55 20.30 -16.42
CA LEU A 197 3.22 20.25 -15.12
C LEU A 197 4.74 20.37 -15.33
N PRO A 198 5.46 21.04 -14.42
CA PRO A 198 6.92 21.09 -14.47
C PRO A 198 7.49 19.65 -14.39
N PRO A 199 8.66 19.39 -15.00
CA PRO A 199 9.32 18.09 -14.85
C PRO A 199 9.64 17.87 -13.37
N SER A 200 9.42 16.64 -12.89
CA SER A 200 9.75 16.30 -11.51
C SER A 200 11.27 16.31 -11.32
N GLU A 201 11.73 16.95 -10.25
CA GLU A 201 13.15 17.01 -9.86
C GLU A 201 13.56 15.78 -9.02
N ASN A 202 12.58 14.98 -8.58
CA ASN A 202 12.76 13.88 -7.63
C ASN A 202 13.20 12.61 -8.37
N CYS A 203 14.49 12.55 -8.73
CA CYS A 203 14.99 11.45 -9.53
C CYS A 203 15.37 10.18 -8.76
N GLU A 204 15.62 10.17 -7.43
CA GLU A 204 16.36 9.00 -6.87
C GLU A 204 16.05 8.44 -5.46
N PHE A 205 15.35 9.06 -4.52
CA PHE A 205 15.25 8.44 -3.16
C PHE A 205 13.88 8.62 -2.49
N ASP A 206 13.15 7.51 -2.38
CA ASP A 206 11.91 7.31 -1.61
C ASP A 206 10.81 8.39 -1.72
N PRO A 207 9.73 8.15 -2.49
CA PRO A 207 8.59 9.05 -2.59
C PRO A 207 7.91 9.43 -1.26
N GLU A 208 8.19 8.71 -0.17
CA GLU A 208 7.72 9.08 1.17
C GLU A 208 8.51 10.23 1.82
N GLU A 209 9.78 10.42 1.44
CA GLU A 209 10.67 11.45 2.01
C GLU A 209 10.72 12.73 1.18
N ASP A 210 10.19 12.71 -0.04
CA ASP A 210 10.14 13.86 -0.95
C ASP A 210 9.27 15.00 -0.37
N GLU A 211 9.89 16.16 -0.10
CA GLU A 211 9.14 17.37 0.23
C GLU A 211 8.32 17.83 -0.99
N PRO A 212 6.99 18.00 -0.88
CA PRO A 212 6.16 18.32 -2.03
C PRO A 212 6.46 19.74 -2.54
N THR A 213 6.77 19.87 -3.83
CA THR A 213 6.90 21.18 -4.47
C THR A 213 5.55 21.90 -4.49
N LEU A 214 5.45 23.00 -3.74
CA LEU A 214 4.23 23.79 -3.67
C LEU A 214 4.12 24.72 -4.88
N GLU A 215 2.91 24.81 -5.46
CA GLU A 215 2.65 25.70 -6.59
C GLU A 215 2.67 27.17 -6.15
N VAL A 216 3.52 27.97 -6.78
CA VAL A 216 3.70 29.40 -6.45
C VAL A 216 2.46 30.24 -6.77
N SER A 217 1.67 29.83 -7.76
CA SER A 217 0.46 30.53 -8.21
C SER A 217 -0.78 30.19 -7.35
N TRP A 218 -0.59 29.48 -6.23
CA TRP A 218 -1.67 28.98 -5.38
C TRP A 218 -2.70 30.02 -4.93
N PRO A 219 -2.35 31.27 -4.56
CA PRO A 219 -3.34 32.27 -4.13
C PRO A 219 -4.43 32.57 -5.16
N HIS A 220 -4.12 32.43 -6.45
CA HIS A 220 -5.13 32.54 -7.51
C HIS A 220 -5.76 31.19 -7.84
N LEU A 221 -4.96 30.13 -7.94
CA LEU A 221 -5.47 28.81 -8.31
C LEU A 221 -6.48 28.25 -7.32
N GLN A 222 -6.25 28.44 -6.01
CA GLN A 222 -7.19 28.04 -4.96
C GLN A 222 -8.58 28.64 -5.22
N LEU A 223 -8.66 29.94 -5.52
CA LEU A 223 -9.92 30.63 -5.77
C LEU A 223 -10.58 30.16 -7.08
N VAL A 224 -9.79 29.83 -8.11
CA VAL A 224 -10.34 29.28 -9.36
C VAL A 224 -10.94 27.89 -9.14
N TYR A 225 -10.25 27.01 -8.38
CA TYR A 225 -10.79 25.70 -8.00
C TYR A 225 -12.04 25.83 -7.12
N GLU A 226 -12.02 26.74 -6.16
CA GLU A 226 -13.15 26.99 -5.27
C GLU A 226 -14.37 27.51 -6.04
N LEU A 227 -14.18 28.50 -6.93
CA LEU A 227 -15.23 29.00 -7.80
C LEU A 227 -15.83 27.87 -8.65
N PHE A 228 -14.98 27.03 -9.26
CA PHE A 228 -15.45 25.94 -10.10
C PHE A 228 -16.21 24.89 -9.29
N LEU A 229 -15.75 24.57 -8.09
CA LEU A 229 -16.43 23.65 -7.19
C LEU A 229 -17.81 24.19 -6.76
N ARG A 230 -17.89 25.45 -6.32
CA ARG A 230 -19.19 26.07 -5.97
C ARG A 230 -20.13 26.15 -7.16
N PHE A 231 -19.61 26.45 -8.34
CA PHE A 231 -20.38 26.44 -9.58
C PHE A 231 -20.96 25.05 -9.89
N LEU A 232 -20.18 23.98 -9.72
CA LEU A 232 -20.66 22.61 -9.92
C LEU A 232 -21.62 22.14 -8.82
N GLU A 233 -21.44 22.58 -7.57
CA GLU A 233 -22.27 22.18 -6.42
C GLU A 233 -23.59 22.96 -6.32
N SER A 234 -23.67 24.13 -6.95
CA SER A 234 -24.86 24.97 -6.94
C SER A 234 -26.13 24.20 -7.39
N PRO A 235 -27.27 24.38 -6.69
CA PRO A 235 -28.54 23.78 -7.08
C PRO A 235 -29.06 24.30 -8.43
N ASP A 236 -28.65 25.51 -8.83
CA ASP A 236 -29.04 26.13 -10.09
C ASP A 236 -28.26 25.57 -11.30
N PHE A 237 -27.25 24.73 -11.05
CA PHE A 237 -26.44 24.12 -12.09
C PHE A 237 -27.22 23.03 -12.87
N GLN A 238 -27.35 23.24 -14.17
CA GLN A 238 -28.03 22.34 -15.11
C GLN A 238 -27.01 21.54 -15.93
N ALA A 239 -26.93 20.23 -15.68
CA ALA A 239 -26.02 19.33 -16.40
C ALA A 239 -26.32 19.22 -17.92
N SER A 240 -27.57 19.46 -18.33
CA SER A 240 -28.01 19.48 -19.74
C SER A 240 -27.34 20.56 -20.57
N ILE A 241 -27.04 21.72 -19.96
CA ILE A 241 -26.33 22.84 -20.57
C ILE A 241 -24.82 22.62 -20.44
N GLY A 242 -24.35 22.26 -19.25
CA GLY A 242 -22.94 22.05 -18.96
C GLY A 242 -22.27 21.00 -19.84
N LYS A 243 -22.99 19.96 -20.27
CA LYS A 243 -22.45 18.88 -21.12
C LYS A 243 -21.98 19.35 -22.50
N LYS A 244 -22.43 20.54 -22.97
CA LYS A 244 -21.98 21.13 -24.23
C LYS A 244 -20.54 21.63 -24.16
N TYR A 245 -20.05 21.93 -22.94
CA TYR A 245 -18.77 22.57 -22.69
C TYR A 245 -17.80 21.69 -21.89
N ILE A 246 -18.33 20.82 -21.02
CA ILE A 246 -17.55 19.80 -20.30
C ILE A 246 -17.60 18.52 -21.15
N ASP A 247 -16.67 18.42 -22.08
CA ASP A 247 -16.51 17.29 -22.98
C ASP A 247 -15.42 16.32 -22.52
N GLN A 248 -15.19 15.26 -23.31
CA GLN A 248 -14.13 14.29 -23.04
C GLN A 248 -12.73 14.93 -22.99
N ARG A 249 -12.48 15.96 -23.81
CA ARG A 249 -11.20 16.66 -23.86
C ARG A 249 -10.94 17.47 -22.60
N PHE A 250 -11.97 18.13 -22.07
CA PHE A 250 -11.90 18.83 -20.79
C PHE A 250 -11.54 17.86 -19.66
N VAL A 251 -12.22 16.70 -19.60
CA VAL A 251 -11.96 15.67 -18.59
C VAL A 251 -10.54 15.11 -18.71
N LEU A 252 -10.06 14.87 -19.92
CA LEU A 252 -8.70 14.36 -20.14
C LEU A 252 -7.65 15.32 -19.60
N LYS A 253 -7.76 16.62 -19.93
CA LYS A 253 -6.85 17.65 -19.39
C LYS A 253 -6.95 17.82 -17.88
N LEU A 254 -8.13 17.57 -17.31
CA LEU A 254 -8.32 17.60 -15.86
C LEU A 254 -7.64 16.40 -15.19
N LEU A 255 -7.71 15.22 -15.81
CA LEU A 255 -7.05 14.00 -15.33
C LEU A 255 -5.53 14.11 -15.37
N ASP A 256 -4.96 14.75 -16.40
CA ASP A 256 -3.51 14.95 -16.51
C ASP A 256 -2.93 15.76 -15.33
N LEU A 257 -3.74 16.59 -14.68
CA LEU A 257 -3.31 17.40 -13.53
C LEU A 257 -3.24 16.63 -12.21
N PHE A 258 -3.76 15.39 -12.15
CA PHE A 258 -3.62 14.56 -10.95
C PHE A 258 -2.16 14.17 -10.66
N ASP A 259 -1.26 14.34 -11.63
CA ASP A 259 0.18 14.15 -11.42
C ASP A 259 0.87 15.36 -10.76
N SER A 260 0.12 16.41 -10.38
CA SER A 260 0.64 17.58 -9.67
C SER A 260 1.30 17.17 -8.36
N GLU A 261 2.49 17.70 -8.06
CA GLU A 261 3.21 17.45 -6.81
C GLU A 261 2.51 18.10 -5.60
N ASP A 262 1.70 19.14 -5.82
CA ASP A 262 0.98 19.85 -4.76
C ASP A 262 -0.25 19.07 -4.26
N PRO A 263 -0.26 18.54 -3.02
CA PRO A 263 -1.39 17.78 -2.49
C PRO A 263 -2.69 18.59 -2.38
N ARG A 264 -2.58 19.92 -2.24
CA ARG A 264 -3.76 20.79 -2.15
C ARG A 264 -4.49 20.84 -3.49
N GLU A 265 -3.74 20.88 -4.59
CA GLU A 265 -4.31 20.84 -5.93
C GLU A 265 -5.01 19.50 -6.18
N ARG A 266 -4.36 18.39 -5.81
CA ARG A 266 -4.93 17.04 -5.96
C ARG A 266 -6.24 16.86 -5.18
N ASP A 267 -6.35 17.42 -3.97
CA ASP A 267 -7.59 17.35 -3.18
C ASP A 267 -8.77 18.11 -3.82
N PHE A 268 -8.51 19.27 -4.44
CA PHE A 268 -9.52 19.97 -5.23
C PHE A 268 -9.89 19.19 -6.50
N LEU A 269 -8.89 18.70 -7.24
CA LEU A 269 -9.10 17.88 -8.44
C LEU A 269 -9.95 16.65 -8.14
N LYS A 270 -9.67 15.98 -7.02
CA LYS A 270 -10.43 14.85 -6.51
C LYS A 270 -11.91 15.18 -6.38
N THR A 271 -12.19 16.26 -5.65
CA THR A 271 -13.56 16.68 -5.36
C THR A 271 -14.27 17.10 -6.66
N VAL A 272 -13.61 17.88 -7.51
CA VAL A 272 -14.15 18.34 -8.80
C VAL A 272 -14.47 17.15 -9.72
N LEU A 273 -13.54 16.22 -9.90
CA LEU A 273 -13.72 15.05 -10.75
C LEU A 273 -14.86 14.16 -10.22
N HIS A 274 -14.97 13.98 -8.91
CA HIS A 274 -16.08 13.24 -8.31
C HIS A 274 -17.44 13.90 -8.58
N ARG A 275 -17.54 15.24 -8.48
CA ARG A 275 -18.77 15.97 -8.83
C ARG A 275 -19.12 15.83 -10.31
N ILE A 276 -18.14 15.93 -11.20
CA ILE A 276 -18.33 15.72 -12.65
C ILE A 276 -18.84 14.30 -12.92
N TYR A 277 -18.21 13.28 -12.31
CA TYR A 277 -18.64 11.88 -12.45
C TYR A 277 -20.09 11.65 -11.99
N GLY A 278 -20.48 12.29 -10.88
CA GLY A 278 -21.82 12.23 -10.33
C GLY A 278 -22.87 12.85 -11.28
N LYS A 279 -22.63 14.07 -11.74
CA LYS A 279 -23.60 14.87 -12.53
C LYS A 279 -23.67 14.47 -14.01
N PHE A 280 -22.57 14.01 -14.61
CA PHE A 280 -22.49 13.71 -16.04
C PHE A 280 -22.45 12.20 -16.33
N LEU A 281 -23.64 11.59 -16.43
CA LEU A 281 -23.75 10.14 -16.68
C LEU A 281 -23.03 9.69 -17.98
N GLY A 282 -23.08 10.51 -19.04
CA GLY A 282 -22.45 10.21 -20.32
C GLY A 282 -20.91 10.18 -20.29
N LEU A 283 -20.28 10.81 -19.30
CA LEU A 283 -18.82 10.84 -19.15
C LEU A 283 -18.29 9.70 -18.28
N ARG A 284 -19.15 8.97 -17.55
CA ARG A 284 -18.73 7.96 -16.56
C ARG A 284 -17.87 6.86 -17.15
N ALA A 285 -18.27 6.29 -18.29
CA ALA A 285 -17.51 5.23 -18.96
C ALA A 285 -16.13 5.72 -19.44
N PHE A 286 -16.08 6.96 -19.96
CA PHE A 286 -14.84 7.60 -20.38
C PHE A 286 -13.89 7.85 -19.22
N ILE A 287 -14.38 8.41 -18.11
CA ILE A 287 -13.60 8.66 -16.89
C ILE A 287 -13.00 7.35 -16.36
N ARG A 288 -13.82 6.30 -16.18
CA ARG A 288 -13.33 4.99 -15.72
C ARG A 288 -12.25 4.43 -16.65
N LYS A 289 -12.47 4.48 -17.96
CA LYS A 289 -11.50 3.98 -18.95
C LYS A 289 -10.17 4.75 -18.87
N HIS A 290 -10.20 6.06 -18.70
CA HIS A 290 -8.97 6.85 -18.59
C HIS A 290 -8.23 6.62 -17.28
N ILE A 291 -8.93 6.55 -16.14
CA ILE A 291 -8.32 6.20 -14.86
C ILE A 291 -7.66 4.81 -14.95
N ASN A 292 -8.32 3.84 -15.58
CA ASN A 292 -7.73 2.51 -15.81
C ASN A 292 -6.43 2.58 -16.61
N ASN A 293 -6.41 3.37 -17.69
CA ASN A 293 -5.20 3.54 -18.50
C ASN A 293 -4.07 4.20 -17.70
N MET A 294 -4.39 5.18 -16.85
CA MET A 294 -3.40 5.83 -15.98
C MET A 294 -2.80 4.83 -14.98
N PHE A 295 -3.63 4.00 -14.35
CA PHE A 295 -3.16 2.95 -13.44
C PHE A 295 -2.32 1.88 -14.15
N LEU A 296 -2.72 1.46 -15.35
CA LEU A 296 -1.94 0.50 -16.13
C LEU A 296 -0.56 1.08 -16.52
N ARG A 297 -0.52 2.34 -16.96
CA ARG A 297 0.73 3.05 -17.25
C ARG A 297 1.61 3.18 -16.01
N PHE A 298 1.01 3.53 -14.87
CA PHE A 298 1.71 3.62 -13.60
C PHE A 298 2.33 2.27 -13.20
N VAL A 299 1.57 1.17 -13.25
CA VAL A 299 2.04 -0.15 -12.78
C VAL A 299 3.05 -0.82 -13.72
N TYR A 300 2.98 -0.55 -15.03
CA TYR A 300 3.76 -1.30 -16.02
C TYR A 300 4.79 -0.47 -16.80
N GLU A 301 4.72 0.87 -16.77
CA GLU A 301 5.60 1.73 -17.58
C GLU A 301 6.42 2.72 -16.74
N THR A 302 5.77 3.53 -15.90
CA THR A 302 6.44 4.67 -15.26
C THR A 302 6.88 4.42 -13.82
N ASP A 303 6.19 3.55 -13.07
CA ASP A 303 6.36 3.36 -11.62
C ASP A 303 6.26 4.66 -10.77
N SER A 304 5.87 5.78 -11.38
CA SER A 304 5.69 7.09 -10.76
C SER A 304 4.39 7.73 -11.23
N PHE A 305 3.53 8.11 -10.27
CA PHE A 305 2.33 8.92 -10.49
C PHE A 305 1.85 9.44 -9.12
N ASN A 306 1.71 10.75 -8.95
CA ASN A 306 1.44 11.34 -7.62
C ASN A 306 -0.01 11.16 -7.16
N GLY A 307 -0.97 11.11 -8.10
CA GLY A 307 -2.40 11.15 -7.80
C GLY A 307 -3.09 9.79 -7.61
N VAL A 308 -2.35 8.70 -7.36
CA VAL A 308 -2.95 7.35 -7.23
C VAL A 308 -3.97 7.32 -6.10
N GLY A 309 -3.62 7.84 -4.93
CA GLY A 309 -4.47 7.81 -3.73
C GLY A 309 -5.79 8.55 -3.94
N GLU A 310 -5.74 9.75 -4.49
CA GLU A 310 -6.92 10.58 -4.75
C GLU A 310 -7.85 9.95 -5.79
N LEU A 311 -7.31 9.35 -6.85
CA LEU A 311 -8.11 8.60 -7.83
C LEU A 311 -8.76 7.36 -7.21
N LEU A 312 -8.06 6.67 -6.31
CA LEU A 312 -8.62 5.53 -5.57
C LEU A 312 -9.74 5.94 -4.61
N GLU A 313 -9.67 7.10 -3.96
CA GLU A 313 -10.79 7.59 -3.12
C GLU A 313 -12.07 7.80 -3.96
N ILE A 314 -11.93 8.38 -5.16
CA ILE A 314 -13.06 8.55 -6.08
C ILE A 314 -13.59 7.19 -6.48
N LEU A 315 -12.72 6.26 -6.86
CA LEU A 315 -13.11 4.92 -7.25
C LEU A 315 -13.78 4.15 -6.12
N GLY A 316 -13.33 4.28 -4.88
CA GLY A 316 -13.97 3.70 -3.70
C GLY A 316 -15.43 4.15 -3.58
N SER A 317 -15.69 5.45 -3.75
CA SER A 317 -17.07 5.97 -3.79
C SER A 317 -17.88 5.45 -4.99
N ILE A 318 -17.24 5.28 -6.16
CA ILE A 318 -17.88 4.74 -7.36
C ILE A 318 -18.25 3.26 -7.18
N ILE A 319 -17.35 2.46 -6.60
CA ILE A 319 -17.51 1.03 -6.36
C ILE A 319 -18.66 0.78 -5.38
N ASN A 320 -18.75 1.59 -4.32
CA ASN A 320 -19.87 1.51 -3.39
C ASN A 320 -21.22 1.79 -4.09
N GLY A 321 -21.22 2.64 -5.12
CA GLY A 321 -22.39 2.92 -5.96
C GLY A 321 -22.72 1.88 -7.04
N PHE A 322 -21.96 0.79 -7.17
CA PHE A 322 -22.26 -0.25 -8.17
C PHE A 322 -23.58 -0.95 -7.89
N ALA A 323 -24.36 -1.16 -8.97
CA ALA A 323 -25.56 -1.97 -8.93
C ALA A 323 -25.21 -3.46 -8.83
N LEU A 324 -26.05 -4.19 -8.10
CA LEU A 324 -25.98 -5.65 -8.02
C LEU A 324 -26.99 -6.28 -9.00
N PRO A 325 -26.64 -7.39 -9.69
CA PRO A 325 -25.35 -8.08 -9.63
C PRO A 325 -24.22 -7.28 -10.30
N LEU A 326 -22.98 -7.47 -9.81
CA LEU A 326 -21.81 -6.81 -10.39
C LEU A 326 -21.62 -7.20 -11.86
N LYS A 327 -21.42 -6.18 -12.70
CA LYS A 327 -21.11 -6.38 -14.12
C LYS A 327 -19.73 -7.02 -14.30
N GLN A 328 -19.59 -7.82 -15.36
CA GLN A 328 -18.31 -8.47 -15.70
C GLN A 328 -17.18 -7.47 -15.90
N GLU A 329 -17.45 -6.29 -16.47
CA GLU A 329 -16.45 -5.21 -16.62
C GLU A 329 -15.84 -4.77 -15.29
N HIS A 330 -16.62 -4.76 -14.20
CA HIS A 330 -16.15 -4.37 -12.87
C HIS A 330 -15.29 -5.48 -12.25
N LYS A 331 -15.65 -6.75 -12.46
CA LYS A 331 -14.84 -7.90 -12.03
C LYS A 331 -13.48 -7.92 -12.73
N VAL A 332 -13.47 -7.65 -14.04
CA VAL A 332 -12.22 -7.51 -14.80
C VAL A 332 -11.39 -6.33 -14.30
N PHE A 333 -12.02 -5.21 -13.98
CA PHE A 333 -11.33 -4.05 -13.40
C PHE A 333 -10.63 -4.37 -12.06
N LEU A 334 -11.29 -5.09 -11.16
CA LEU A 334 -10.68 -5.57 -9.90
C LEU A 334 -9.41 -6.38 -10.18
N VAL A 335 -9.53 -7.44 -11.00
CA VAL A 335 -8.44 -8.41 -11.19
C VAL A 335 -7.29 -7.84 -12.04
N LYS A 336 -7.59 -7.04 -13.06
CA LYS A 336 -6.60 -6.56 -14.04
C LYS A 336 -6.00 -5.20 -13.73
N VAL A 337 -6.64 -4.39 -12.89
CA VAL A 337 -6.19 -3.02 -12.59
C VAL A 337 -5.95 -2.83 -11.10
N LEU A 338 -6.96 -3.08 -10.23
CA LEU A 338 -6.80 -2.82 -8.79
C LEU A 338 -5.80 -3.75 -8.12
N LEU A 339 -5.92 -5.07 -8.28
CA LEU A 339 -5.00 -6.00 -7.62
C LEU A 339 -3.53 -5.79 -8.03
N PRO A 340 -3.19 -5.52 -9.31
CA PRO A 340 -1.83 -5.16 -9.69
C PRO A 340 -1.26 -3.87 -9.06
N LEU A 341 -2.08 -2.95 -8.54
CA LEU A 341 -1.61 -1.74 -7.84
C LEU A 341 -0.86 -2.03 -6.54
N HIS A 342 -0.87 -3.29 -6.05
CA HIS A 342 -0.05 -3.69 -4.90
C HIS A 342 1.44 -3.89 -5.25
N LYS A 343 1.78 -3.99 -6.55
CA LYS A 343 3.16 -4.23 -7.01
C LYS A 343 4.11 -3.04 -6.82
N PRO A 344 3.75 -1.79 -7.24
CA PRO A 344 4.68 -0.64 -7.25
C PRO A 344 5.23 -0.33 -5.86
N LYS A 345 6.50 0.08 -5.78
CA LYS A 345 7.25 0.24 -4.51
C LYS A 345 6.59 1.24 -3.54
N CYS A 346 6.03 2.33 -4.05
CA CYS A 346 5.36 3.39 -3.30
C CYS A 346 3.93 3.06 -2.83
N LEU A 347 3.61 1.77 -2.62
CA LEU A 347 2.29 1.30 -2.19
C LEU A 347 1.79 2.02 -0.93
N SER A 348 2.70 2.33 -0.01
CA SER A 348 2.42 2.97 1.26
C SER A 348 1.70 4.33 1.14
N LEU A 349 1.93 5.08 0.05
CA LEU A 349 1.28 6.36 -0.22
C LEU A 349 -0.24 6.24 -0.48
N TYR A 350 -0.71 5.08 -0.94
CA TYR A 350 -2.09 4.88 -1.37
C TYR A 350 -2.72 3.56 -0.87
N HIS A 351 -2.02 2.81 -0.02
CA HIS A 351 -2.43 1.48 0.44
C HIS A 351 -3.81 1.49 1.09
N ALA A 352 -4.07 2.43 2.00
CA ALA A 352 -5.34 2.51 2.71
C ALA A 352 -6.54 2.69 1.74
N GLN A 353 -6.38 3.53 0.72
CA GLN A 353 -7.38 3.78 -0.30
C GLN A 353 -7.58 2.55 -1.20
N LEU A 354 -6.51 1.82 -1.50
CA LEU A 354 -6.57 0.59 -2.28
C LEU A 354 -7.26 -0.54 -1.52
N ALA A 355 -6.85 -0.79 -0.28
CA ALA A 355 -7.47 -1.78 0.61
C ALA A 355 -8.96 -1.50 0.76
N TYR A 356 -9.35 -0.24 0.98
CA TYR A 356 -10.75 0.17 0.99
C TYR A 356 -11.49 -0.24 -0.30
N CYS A 357 -10.91 0.02 -1.47
CA CYS A 357 -11.53 -0.39 -2.74
C CYS A 357 -11.70 -1.91 -2.86
N VAL A 358 -10.72 -2.70 -2.40
CA VAL A 358 -10.76 -4.17 -2.44
C VAL A 358 -11.83 -4.71 -1.49
N VAL A 359 -11.87 -4.23 -0.24
CA VAL A 359 -12.88 -4.58 0.76
C VAL A 359 -14.28 -4.27 0.23
N GLN A 360 -14.49 -3.07 -0.34
CA GLN A 360 -15.79 -2.70 -0.94
C GLN A 360 -16.21 -3.63 -2.09
N PHE A 361 -15.28 -4.19 -2.86
CA PHE A 361 -15.61 -5.18 -3.89
C PHE A 361 -16.08 -6.50 -3.29
N ILE A 362 -15.45 -6.94 -2.20
CA ILE A 362 -15.79 -8.18 -1.49
C ILE A 362 -17.16 -8.04 -0.80
N GLU A 363 -17.45 -6.91 -0.16
CA GLU A 363 -18.77 -6.63 0.42
C GLU A 363 -19.91 -6.71 -0.61
N LYS A 364 -19.64 -6.33 -1.87
CA LYS A 364 -20.62 -6.38 -2.96
C LYS A 364 -20.81 -7.78 -3.54
N ASP A 365 -19.76 -8.60 -3.55
CA ASP A 365 -19.78 -9.95 -4.10
C ASP A 365 -18.69 -10.82 -3.42
N SER A 366 -19.09 -11.56 -2.38
CA SER A 366 -18.20 -12.42 -1.58
C SER A 366 -17.58 -13.56 -2.39
N SER A 367 -18.14 -13.91 -3.56
CA SER A 367 -17.58 -14.94 -4.44
C SER A 367 -16.22 -14.57 -5.03
N LEU A 368 -15.85 -13.28 -4.98
CA LEU A 368 -14.57 -12.77 -5.47
C LEU A 368 -13.42 -13.02 -4.49
N THR A 369 -13.70 -13.33 -3.22
CA THR A 369 -12.69 -13.45 -2.17
C THR A 369 -11.55 -14.42 -2.52
N PRO A 370 -11.78 -15.65 -3.01
CA PRO A 370 -10.69 -16.56 -3.37
C PRO A 370 -9.75 -15.98 -4.45
N GLN A 371 -10.31 -15.28 -5.45
CA GLN A 371 -9.51 -14.65 -6.51
C GLN A 371 -8.67 -13.48 -6.00
N VAL A 372 -9.20 -12.70 -5.05
CA VAL A 372 -8.46 -11.62 -4.39
C VAL A 372 -7.29 -12.18 -3.59
N PHE A 373 -7.53 -13.19 -2.75
CA PHE A 373 -6.47 -13.83 -1.95
C PHE A 373 -5.38 -14.46 -2.82
N GLU A 374 -5.75 -15.15 -3.91
CA GLU A 374 -4.78 -15.71 -4.85
C GLU A 374 -3.86 -14.62 -5.44
N ALA A 375 -4.42 -13.46 -5.79
CA ALA A 375 -3.65 -12.34 -6.30
C ALA A 375 -2.75 -11.69 -5.23
N LEU A 376 -3.27 -11.44 -4.01
CA LEU A 376 -2.48 -10.87 -2.91
C LEU A 376 -1.32 -11.79 -2.53
N LEU A 377 -1.56 -13.10 -2.41
CA LEU A 377 -0.52 -14.09 -2.13
C LEU A 377 0.51 -14.21 -3.27
N LYS A 378 0.06 -14.02 -4.52
CA LYS A 378 0.97 -13.96 -5.68
C LYS A 378 1.87 -12.73 -5.65
N PHE A 379 1.37 -11.60 -5.18
CA PHE A 379 2.11 -10.33 -5.08
C PHE A 379 2.79 -10.12 -3.72
N TRP A 380 2.82 -11.15 -2.87
CA TRP A 380 3.34 -11.05 -1.51
C TRP A 380 4.78 -10.50 -1.48
N PRO A 381 5.04 -9.40 -0.75
CA PRO A 381 6.37 -8.80 -0.66
C PRO A 381 7.38 -9.77 -0.04
N ARG A 382 8.58 -9.88 -0.62
CA ARG A 382 9.67 -10.73 -0.08
C ARG A 382 10.89 -9.95 0.40
N THR A 383 11.05 -8.71 -0.05
CA THR A 383 12.24 -7.89 0.20
C THR A 383 11.94 -6.60 0.96
N CYS A 384 10.67 -6.31 1.23
CA CYS A 384 10.21 -5.07 1.85
C CYS A 384 9.26 -5.40 3.01
N SER A 385 9.78 -5.32 4.24
CA SER A 385 9.04 -5.70 5.45
C SER A 385 7.90 -4.73 5.78
N SER A 386 8.04 -3.44 5.48
CA SER A 386 6.96 -2.46 5.66
C SER A 386 5.73 -2.80 4.80
N LYS A 387 5.95 -3.14 3.51
CA LYS A 387 4.89 -3.65 2.64
C LYS A 387 4.30 -4.97 3.12
N GLU A 388 5.11 -5.88 3.64
CA GLU A 388 4.60 -7.14 4.19
C GLU A 388 3.65 -6.89 5.38
N VAL A 389 3.96 -5.93 6.24
CA VAL A 389 3.06 -5.47 7.32
C VAL A 389 1.78 -4.86 6.77
N MET A 390 1.85 -4.08 5.69
CA MET A 390 0.65 -3.52 5.02
C MET A 390 -0.26 -4.62 4.45
N PHE A 391 0.30 -5.61 3.76
CA PHE A 391 -0.45 -6.76 3.24
C PHE A 391 -1.12 -7.56 4.36
N LEU A 392 -0.43 -7.78 5.49
CA LEU A 392 -1.03 -8.40 6.67
C LEU A 392 -2.21 -7.58 7.20
N GLY A 393 -2.11 -6.25 7.16
CA GLY A 393 -3.20 -5.36 7.53
C GLY A 393 -4.42 -5.48 6.62
N GLU A 394 -4.20 -5.43 5.30
CA GLU A 394 -5.29 -5.59 4.32
C GLU A 394 -5.94 -6.97 4.43
N VAL A 395 -5.14 -8.03 4.62
CA VAL A 395 -5.68 -9.37 4.82
C VAL A 395 -6.56 -9.45 6.06
N GLU A 396 -6.19 -8.82 7.18
CA GLU A 396 -7.04 -8.77 8.37
C GLU A 396 -8.37 -8.06 8.06
N GLU A 397 -8.34 -6.89 7.40
CA GLU A 397 -9.55 -6.16 7.03
C GLU A 397 -10.48 -6.97 6.12
N ILE A 398 -9.92 -7.76 5.20
CA ILE A 398 -10.71 -8.66 4.34
C ILE A 398 -11.31 -9.82 5.16
N LEU A 399 -10.55 -10.37 6.11
CA LEU A 399 -11.04 -11.45 6.98
C LEU A 399 -12.14 -10.97 7.94
N ASP A 400 -12.20 -9.69 8.30
CA ASP A 400 -13.26 -9.13 9.14
C ASP A 400 -14.65 -9.18 8.50
N ILE A 401 -14.72 -9.26 7.17
CA ILE A 401 -15.98 -9.28 6.41
C ILE A 401 -16.21 -10.59 5.64
N ILE A 402 -15.31 -11.58 5.79
CA ILE A 402 -15.37 -12.81 5.00
C ILE A 402 -16.50 -13.74 5.45
N GLU A 403 -17.24 -14.33 4.52
CA GLU A 403 -18.20 -15.38 4.88
C GLU A 403 -17.49 -16.70 5.21
N PRO A 404 -17.96 -17.50 6.20
CA PRO A 404 -17.33 -18.77 6.59
C PRO A 404 -17.16 -19.77 5.44
N GLU A 405 -18.07 -19.76 4.47
CA GLU A 405 -18.02 -20.62 3.29
C GLU A 405 -16.87 -20.26 2.34
N GLN A 406 -16.56 -18.96 2.20
CA GLN A 406 -15.43 -18.49 1.41
C GLN A 406 -14.12 -18.68 2.18
N PHE A 407 -14.14 -18.50 3.51
CA PHE A 407 -12.98 -18.73 4.37
C PHE A 407 -12.40 -20.14 4.17
N LYS A 408 -13.25 -21.18 4.17
CA LYS A 408 -12.83 -22.57 3.93
C LYS A 408 -12.01 -22.78 2.65
N LYS A 409 -12.24 -21.97 1.60
CA LYS A 409 -11.53 -22.08 0.32
C LYS A 409 -10.12 -21.48 0.36
N ILE A 410 -9.86 -20.57 1.29
CA ILE A 410 -8.59 -19.83 1.38
C ILE A 410 -7.70 -20.28 2.54
N ILE A 411 -8.19 -21.12 3.45
CA ILE A 411 -7.45 -21.57 4.65
C ILE A 411 -6.04 -22.07 4.31
N ASP A 412 -5.93 -23.04 3.40
CA ASP A 412 -4.63 -23.65 3.11
C ASP A 412 -3.60 -22.63 2.58
N PRO A 413 -3.87 -21.85 1.52
CA PRO A 413 -2.90 -20.89 1.02
C PRO A 413 -2.64 -19.72 1.99
N LEU A 414 -3.65 -19.25 2.71
CA LEU A 414 -3.52 -18.15 3.69
C LEU A 414 -2.66 -18.56 4.88
N PHE A 415 -3.01 -19.64 5.57
CA PHE A 415 -2.30 -20.03 6.79
C PHE A 415 -0.89 -20.57 6.51
N ARG A 416 -0.63 -21.13 5.32
CA ARG A 416 0.75 -21.41 4.89
C ARG A 416 1.58 -20.14 4.76
N GLN A 417 0.99 -19.04 4.33
CA GLN A 417 1.69 -17.76 4.26
C GLN A 417 1.84 -17.14 5.65
N LEU A 418 0.80 -17.13 6.48
CA LEU A 418 0.88 -16.67 7.87
C LEU A 418 1.92 -17.45 8.68
N ALA A 419 2.05 -18.76 8.49
CA ALA A 419 3.08 -19.58 9.13
C ALA A 419 4.50 -19.10 8.80
N LYS A 420 4.74 -18.61 7.57
CA LYS A 420 6.01 -17.99 7.18
C LYS A 420 6.19 -16.63 7.83
N CYS A 421 5.15 -15.80 7.85
CA CYS A 421 5.19 -14.46 8.47
C CYS A 421 5.48 -14.54 9.98
N VAL A 422 4.82 -15.45 10.70
CA VAL A 422 5.09 -15.74 12.12
C VAL A 422 6.51 -16.28 12.33
N SER A 423 7.04 -17.02 11.35
CA SER A 423 8.42 -17.49 11.37
C SER A 423 9.45 -16.45 10.93
N SER A 424 9.02 -15.24 10.58
CA SER A 424 9.92 -14.20 10.11
C SER A 424 10.86 -13.75 11.22
N PRO A 425 12.16 -13.56 10.95
CA PRO A 425 13.08 -12.97 11.93
C PRO A 425 12.79 -11.48 12.18
N HIS A 426 12.01 -10.84 11.30
CA HIS A 426 11.64 -9.43 11.41
C HIS A 426 10.49 -9.26 12.40
N PHE A 427 10.77 -8.65 13.56
CA PHE A 427 9.81 -8.63 14.67
C PHE A 427 8.46 -7.98 14.31
N GLN A 428 8.44 -6.88 13.54
CA GLN A 428 7.17 -6.22 13.17
C GLN A 428 6.28 -7.11 12.29
N VAL A 429 6.86 -7.97 11.45
CA VAL A 429 6.09 -8.88 10.58
C VAL A 429 5.51 -10.01 11.43
N ALA A 430 6.34 -10.62 12.28
CA ALA A 430 5.91 -11.70 13.17
C ALA A 430 4.84 -11.23 14.16
N GLU A 431 5.05 -10.06 14.78
CA GLU A 431 4.09 -9.42 15.69
C GLU A 431 2.76 -9.14 14.99
N ARG A 432 2.80 -8.49 13.81
CA ARG A 432 1.59 -8.17 13.04
C ARG A 432 0.80 -9.41 12.66
N ALA A 433 1.47 -10.50 12.31
CA ALA A 433 0.84 -11.78 11.97
C ALA A 433 0.22 -12.47 13.20
N LEU A 434 0.89 -12.42 14.36
CA LEU A 434 0.37 -12.99 15.61
C LEU A 434 -0.85 -12.23 16.14
N TYR A 435 -0.99 -10.94 15.83
CA TYR A 435 -2.15 -10.14 16.21
C TYR A 435 -3.47 -10.60 15.58
N PHE A 436 -3.46 -11.46 14.56
CA PHE A 436 -4.67 -12.06 14.00
C PHE A 436 -5.47 -12.86 15.06
N TRP A 437 -4.80 -13.43 16.06
CA TRP A 437 -5.44 -14.16 17.15
C TRP A 437 -6.12 -13.25 18.18
N ASN A 438 -5.89 -11.94 18.14
CA ASN A 438 -6.58 -10.98 19.01
C ASN A 438 -7.93 -10.53 18.44
N ASN A 439 -8.18 -10.83 17.16
CA ASN A 439 -9.43 -10.49 16.51
C ASN A 439 -10.46 -11.59 16.78
N GLU A 440 -11.53 -11.24 17.50
CA GLU A 440 -12.56 -12.19 17.94
C GLU A 440 -13.25 -12.89 16.76
N TYR A 441 -13.48 -12.17 15.66
CA TYR A 441 -14.13 -12.76 14.50
C TYR A 441 -13.23 -13.79 13.81
N ILE A 442 -11.97 -13.43 13.54
CA ILE A 442 -10.99 -14.34 12.95
C ILE A 442 -10.78 -15.55 13.87
N LEU A 443 -10.73 -15.34 15.18
CA LEU A 443 -10.58 -16.41 16.15
C LEU A 443 -11.75 -17.40 16.09
N SER A 444 -12.99 -16.91 15.98
CA SER A 444 -14.18 -17.76 15.83
C SER A 444 -14.12 -18.62 14.55
N LEU A 445 -13.68 -18.04 13.42
CA LEU A 445 -13.49 -18.78 12.16
C LEU A 445 -12.41 -19.87 12.28
N ILE A 446 -11.34 -19.59 13.03
CA ILE A 446 -10.26 -20.54 13.30
C ILE A 446 -10.75 -21.68 14.21
N GLU A 447 -11.58 -21.39 15.22
CA GLU A 447 -12.16 -22.40 16.12
C GLU A 447 -12.98 -23.43 15.34
N ASP A 448 -13.90 -22.95 14.50
CA ASP A 448 -14.77 -23.76 13.63
C ASP A 448 -13.98 -24.63 12.63
N THR A 449 -12.76 -24.22 12.29
CA THR A 449 -11.90 -24.88 11.28
C THR A 449 -10.56 -25.34 11.85
N SER A 450 -10.51 -25.54 13.17
CA SER A 450 -9.28 -25.83 13.92
C SER A 450 -8.53 -27.07 13.41
N SER A 451 -9.26 -28.08 12.94
CA SER A 451 -8.69 -29.30 12.33
C SER A 451 -7.88 -29.06 11.05
N LEU A 452 -8.15 -27.97 10.33
CA LEU A 452 -7.45 -27.59 9.10
C LEU A 452 -6.34 -26.57 9.39
N VAL A 453 -6.59 -25.60 10.27
CA VAL A 453 -5.66 -24.50 10.56
C VAL A 453 -4.50 -24.95 11.44
N MET A 454 -4.78 -25.70 12.52
CA MET A 454 -3.80 -26.05 13.53
C MET A 454 -2.61 -26.86 12.96
N PRO A 455 -2.81 -27.91 12.11
CA PRO A 455 -1.70 -28.66 11.52
C PRO A 455 -0.75 -27.81 10.67
N ILE A 456 -1.24 -26.73 10.04
CA ILE A 456 -0.45 -25.83 9.19
C ILE A 456 0.39 -24.88 10.06
N MET A 457 -0.23 -24.29 11.09
CA MET A 457 0.41 -23.27 11.92
C MET A 457 1.31 -23.84 13.01
N PHE A 458 0.98 -25.02 13.55
CA PHE A 458 1.65 -25.60 14.70
C PHE A 458 3.18 -25.78 14.51
N PRO A 459 3.69 -26.33 13.39
CA PRO A 459 5.13 -26.50 13.19
C PRO A 459 5.92 -25.19 13.26
N ALA A 460 5.34 -24.10 12.72
CA ALA A 460 5.94 -22.77 12.74
C ALA A 460 5.94 -22.19 14.16
N LEU A 461 4.79 -22.17 14.83
CA LEU A 461 4.65 -21.64 16.19
C LEU A 461 5.54 -22.39 17.19
N TYR A 462 5.54 -23.73 17.14
CA TYR A 462 6.34 -24.54 18.06
C TYR A 462 7.85 -24.31 17.89
N ARG A 463 8.33 -24.12 16.66
CA ARG A 463 9.73 -23.77 16.39
C ARG A 463 10.08 -22.39 16.96
N ILE A 464 9.28 -21.37 16.66
CA ILE A 464 9.53 -19.98 17.04
C ILE A 464 9.50 -19.80 18.56
N SER A 465 8.66 -20.55 19.28
CA SER A 465 8.62 -20.54 20.75
C SER A 465 9.98 -20.88 21.41
N LYS A 466 10.89 -21.55 20.70
CA LYS A 466 12.19 -22.00 21.24
C LYS A 466 13.38 -21.25 20.67
N GLU A 467 13.27 -20.74 19.45
CA GLU A 467 14.40 -20.28 18.65
C GLU A 467 14.38 -18.76 18.38
N HIS A 468 13.28 -18.05 18.69
CA HIS A 468 13.16 -16.64 18.35
C HIS A 468 13.96 -15.73 19.31
N TRP A 469 14.65 -14.73 18.75
CA TRP A 469 15.55 -13.83 19.50
C TRP A 469 14.78 -12.82 20.37
N ASN A 470 13.62 -12.35 19.89
CA ASN A 470 12.78 -11.38 20.60
C ASN A 470 11.80 -12.12 21.54
N GLN A 471 11.90 -11.83 22.84
CA GLN A 471 11.09 -12.46 23.89
C GLN A 471 9.60 -12.07 23.84
N THR A 472 9.26 -10.88 23.34
CA THR A 472 7.86 -10.47 23.16
C THR A 472 7.15 -11.37 22.15
N ILE A 473 7.81 -11.67 21.03
CA ILE A 473 7.28 -12.59 20.01
C ILE A 473 7.12 -13.99 20.61
N VAL A 474 8.09 -14.46 21.38
CA VAL A 474 8.00 -15.76 22.08
C VAL A 474 6.77 -15.80 23.00
N ALA A 475 6.52 -14.74 23.77
CA ALA A 475 5.34 -14.64 24.63
C ALA A 475 4.02 -14.66 23.83
N LEU A 476 3.93 -13.89 22.74
CA LEU A 476 2.77 -13.91 21.85
C LEU A 476 2.52 -15.30 21.25
N VAL A 477 3.57 -16.00 20.82
CA VAL A 477 3.47 -17.38 20.31
C VAL A 477 2.98 -18.33 21.40
N TYR A 478 3.43 -18.20 22.65
CA TYR A 478 2.91 -19.01 23.74
C TYR A 478 1.42 -18.79 23.99
N ASN A 479 0.95 -17.54 23.91
CA ASN A 479 -0.47 -17.23 24.01
C ASN A 479 -1.26 -17.94 22.90
N VAL A 480 -0.80 -17.85 21.65
CA VAL A 480 -1.44 -18.54 20.51
C VAL A 480 -1.44 -20.06 20.70
N LEU A 481 -0.34 -20.65 21.16
CA LEU A 481 -0.27 -22.10 21.43
C LEU A 481 -1.22 -22.52 22.57
N LYS A 482 -1.36 -21.70 23.62
CA LYS A 482 -2.32 -21.93 24.71
C LYS A 482 -3.75 -21.92 24.15
N THR A 483 -4.11 -20.94 23.33
CA THR A 483 -5.42 -20.87 22.67
C THR A 483 -5.70 -22.09 21.78
N PHE A 484 -4.72 -22.57 21.01
CA PHE A 484 -4.89 -23.81 20.24
C PHE A 484 -5.09 -25.06 21.11
N MET A 485 -4.40 -25.15 22.25
CA MET A 485 -4.61 -26.24 23.20
C MET A 485 -6.01 -26.19 23.83
N GLU A 486 -6.52 -25.00 24.13
CA GLU A 486 -7.88 -24.78 24.65
C GLU A 486 -8.95 -25.15 23.61
N MET A 487 -8.73 -24.83 22.33
CA MET A 487 -9.65 -25.16 21.23
C MET A 487 -9.74 -26.67 20.96
N ASN A 488 -8.60 -27.36 20.86
CA ASN A 488 -8.56 -28.80 20.58
C ASN A 488 -7.30 -29.47 21.13
N GLY A 489 -7.32 -29.77 22.44
CA GLY A 489 -6.18 -30.38 23.13
C GLY A 489 -5.75 -31.74 22.57
N LYS A 490 -6.69 -32.58 22.10
CA LYS A 490 -6.36 -33.90 21.53
C LYS A 490 -5.52 -33.76 20.25
N LEU A 491 -5.98 -32.90 19.32
CA LEU A 491 -5.23 -32.63 18.09
C LEU A 491 -3.88 -31.97 18.39
N PHE A 492 -3.83 -31.08 19.38
CA PHE A 492 -2.60 -30.43 19.80
C PHE A 492 -1.55 -31.43 20.30
N ASP A 493 -1.95 -32.42 21.11
CA ASP A 493 -1.07 -33.48 21.60
C ASP A 493 -0.56 -34.38 20.46
N GLU A 494 -1.46 -34.76 19.53
CA GLU A 494 -1.10 -35.54 18.34
C GLU A 494 -0.09 -34.81 17.44
N LEU A 495 -0.30 -33.51 17.19
CA LEU A 495 0.63 -32.68 16.42
C LEU A 495 1.96 -32.50 17.13
N THR A 496 1.96 -32.36 18.46
CA THR A 496 3.18 -32.30 19.26
C THR A 496 4.01 -33.58 19.14
N SER A 497 3.36 -34.74 19.23
CA SER A 497 4.01 -36.05 19.07
C SER A 497 4.57 -36.22 17.65
N THR A 498 3.75 -35.90 16.64
CA THR A 498 4.13 -35.99 15.22
C THR A 498 5.32 -35.10 14.91
N TYR A 499 5.30 -33.84 15.34
CA TYR A 499 6.40 -32.90 15.14
C TYR A 499 7.71 -33.36 15.78
N LYS A 500 7.66 -33.88 17.01
CA LYS A 500 8.86 -34.46 17.68
C LYS A 500 9.40 -35.65 16.88
N GLY A 501 8.52 -36.54 16.41
CA GLY A 501 8.89 -37.68 15.57
C GLY A 501 9.54 -37.24 14.25
N GLU A 502 8.96 -36.27 13.56
CA GLU A 502 9.51 -35.71 12.31
C GLU A 502 10.87 -35.07 12.51
N ARG A 503 11.08 -34.31 13.59
CA ARG A 503 12.39 -33.71 13.92
C ARG A 503 13.47 -34.77 14.17
N ILE A 504 13.14 -35.88 14.81
CA ILE A 504 14.08 -36.99 15.02
C ILE A 504 14.42 -37.64 13.67
N ARG A 505 13.42 -37.92 12.83
CA ARG A 505 13.63 -38.48 11.48
C ARG A 505 14.42 -37.54 10.59
N GLU A 506 14.19 -36.24 10.66
CA GLU A 506 14.95 -35.21 9.92
C GLU A 506 16.43 -35.21 10.32
N LYS A 507 16.72 -35.22 11.63
CA LYS A 507 18.10 -35.33 12.14
C LYS A 507 18.77 -36.64 11.73
N GLN A 508 18.03 -37.75 11.68
CA GLN A 508 18.57 -39.02 11.20
C GLN A 508 18.90 -38.98 9.71
N ARG A 509 17.98 -38.46 8.87
CA ARG A 509 18.21 -38.27 7.43
C ARG A 509 19.42 -37.38 7.15
N GLU A 510 19.64 -36.35 7.95
CA GLU A 510 20.82 -35.49 7.84
C GLU A 510 22.12 -36.24 8.17
N LYS A 511 22.13 -37.04 9.24
CA LYS A 511 23.28 -37.91 9.56
C LYS A 511 23.56 -38.94 8.48
N ASP A 512 22.52 -39.56 7.93
CA ASP A 512 22.64 -40.55 6.86
C ASP A 512 23.20 -39.90 5.58
N ARG A 513 22.75 -38.68 5.27
CA ARG A 513 23.27 -37.86 4.16
C ARG A 513 24.73 -37.49 4.38
N ASP A 514 25.12 -37.06 5.57
CA ASP A 514 26.52 -36.72 5.88
C ASP A 514 27.42 -37.96 5.85
N ALA A 515 26.94 -39.11 6.34
CA ALA A 515 27.65 -40.38 6.25
C ALA A 515 27.84 -40.82 4.79
N PHE A 516 26.80 -40.65 3.96
CA PHE A 516 26.87 -40.91 2.53
C PHE A 516 27.92 -40.02 1.84
N TRP A 517 27.92 -38.71 2.11
CA TRP A 517 28.91 -37.78 1.55
C TRP A 517 30.35 -38.11 1.97
N LYS A 518 30.57 -38.44 3.24
CA LYS A 518 31.89 -38.89 3.72
C LYS A 518 32.35 -40.18 3.04
N LYS A 519 31.42 -41.10 2.76
CA LYS A 519 31.71 -42.33 2.03
C LYS A 519 32.09 -42.05 0.57
N MET A 520 31.42 -41.09 -0.07
CA MET A 520 31.77 -40.63 -1.43
C MET A 520 33.17 -39.99 -1.46
N GLU A 521 33.47 -39.09 -0.52
CA GLU A 521 34.79 -38.44 -0.40
C GLU A 521 35.91 -39.47 -0.17
N ALA A 522 35.67 -40.48 0.67
CA ALA A 522 36.63 -41.56 0.90
C ALA A 522 36.89 -42.44 -0.34
N LEU A 523 35.89 -42.62 -1.21
CA LEU A 523 36.03 -43.35 -2.48
C LEU A 523 36.77 -42.54 -3.54
N GLU A 524 36.69 -41.21 -3.50
CA GLU A 524 37.44 -40.30 -4.37
C GLU A 524 38.93 -40.27 -3.99
N LEU A 525 39.25 -40.28 -2.69
CA LEU A 525 40.63 -40.30 -2.16
C LEU A 525 41.32 -41.66 -2.34
N ASN A 526 40.57 -42.76 -2.39
CA ASN A 526 41.07 -44.12 -2.62
C ASN A 526 40.25 -44.81 -3.72
N PRO A 527 40.49 -44.48 -5.00
CA PRO A 527 39.79 -45.12 -6.10
C PRO A 527 40.11 -46.62 -6.11
N PRO A 528 39.11 -47.50 -6.27
CA PRO A 528 39.35 -48.94 -6.32
C PRO A 528 40.28 -49.27 -7.50
N ALA A 529 41.26 -50.15 -7.27
CA ALA A 529 42.24 -50.56 -8.28
C ALA A 529 41.57 -51.05 -9.57
N GLU A 530 42.10 -50.62 -10.71
CA GLU A 530 41.60 -50.97 -12.05
C GLU A 530 41.39 -52.49 -12.18
N GLY A 531 40.16 -52.90 -12.53
CA GLY A 531 39.83 -54.30 -12.82
C GLY A 531 38.96 -55.02 -11.78
N LYS A 532 38.56 -54.39 -10.67
CA LYS A 532 37.41 -54.88 -9.88
C LYS A 532 36.18 -54.07 -10.26
N GLU A 533 35.22 -54.72 -10.91
CA GLU A 533 33.85 -54.21 -10.99
C GLU A 533 33.31 -54.04 -9.57
N VAL A 534 33.51 -52.87 -8.99
CA VAL A 534 32.67 -52.41 -7.90
C VAL A 534 31.36 -52.05 -8.57
N THR A 535 30.46 -53.03 -8.73
CA THR A 535 29.03 -52.69 -8.84
C THR A 535 28.69 -52.09 -7.49
N PRO A 536 28.60 -50.76 -7.38
CA PRO A 536 28.30 -50.21 -6.09
C PRO A 536 26.80 -50.41 -5.95
N SER A 537 26.37 -51.35 -5.12
CA SER A 537 25.10 -51.14 -4.41
C SER A 537 25.25 -49.98 -3.40
N LEU A 538 25.83 -48.85 -3.84
CA LEU A 538 25.85 -47.57 -3.13
C LEU A 538 24.44 -46.97 -3.03
N PHE A 539 23.49 -47.55 -3.75
CA PHE A 539 22.10 -47.19 -3.76
C PHE A 539 21.26 -48.35 -3.21
N PRO A 540 20.64 -48.23 -2.03
CA PRO A 540 19.62 -49.18 -1.57
C PRO A 540 18.41 -49.23 -2.51
N GLU A 541 18.15 -48.14 -3.25
CA GLU A 541 17.09 -47.98 -4.25
C GLU A 541 17.66 -47.19 -5.44
N LYS A 542 17.30 -47.56 -6.68
CA LYS A 542 17.71 -46.80 -7.87
C LYS A 542 17.22 -45.35 -7.74
N LEU A 543 17.97 -44.37 -8.26
CA LEU A 543 17.61 -42.94 -8.18
C LEU A 543 16.17 -42.65 -8.68
N THR A 544 15.64 -43.51 -9.56
CA THR A 544 14.26 -43.52 -10.07
C THR A 544 13.19 -43.85 -9.04
N ASP A 545 13.52 -44.56 -7.96
CA ASP A 545 12.59 -44.98 -6.92
C ASP A 545 12.49 -43.98 -5.77
N TYR A 546 13.46 -43.07 -5.64
CA TYR A 546 13.41 -41.94 -4.69
C TYR A 546 12.25 -40.98 -4.98
N LEU A 547 11.89 -40.82 -6.26
CA LEU A 547 10.77 -39.99 -6.72
C LEU A 547 9.38 -40.64 -6.48
N LYS A 548 9.31 -41.95 -6.22
CA LYS A 548 8.02 -42.64 -5.98
C LYS A 548 7.55 -42.52 -4.53
N LYS A 549 8.46 -42.26 -3.58
CA LYS A 549 8.12 -42.19 -2.15
C LYS A 549 7.44 -40.88 -1.73
N ASP A 550 7.61 -39.81 -2.51
CA ASP A 550 6.96 -38.51 -2.31
C ASP A 550 5.65 -38.35 -3.13
N GLY A 551 5.06 -39.45 -3.60
CA GLY A 551 3.78 -39.44 -4.30
C GLY A 551 2.60 -39.62 -3.34
N SER A 552 1.98 -38.51 -2.92
CA SER A 552 0.53 -38.49 -2.81
C SER A 552 -0.07 -39.02 -4.12
N ASN A 553 -1.07 -39.90 -4.01
CA ASN A 553 -1.77 -40.51 -5.15
C ASN A 553 -2.20 -39.47 -6.19
N VAL A 554 -1.47 -39.38 -7.30
CA VAL A 554 -1.99 -38.87 -8.57
C VAL A 554 -1.55 -39.84 -9.66
N VAL A 555 -2.46 -40.72 -10.04
CA VAL A 555 -2.34 -41.55 -11.24
C VAL A 555 -2.63 -40.63 -12.44
N PRO A 556 -1.71 -40.43 -13.41
CA PRO A 556 -2.08 -39.89 -14.70
C PRO A 556 -2.67 -41.05 -15.52
N GLN A 557 -3.96 -41.00 -15.84
CA GLN A 557 -4.52 -41.83 -16.90
C GLN A 557 -3.84 -41.46 -18.23
N PRO A 558 -3.40 -42.42 -19.05
CA PRO A 558 -2.91 -42.14 -20.39
C PRO A 558 -4.10 -41.86 -21.32
N VAL A 559 -4.21 -40.62 -21.80
CA VAL A 559 -4.98 -40.33 -23.01
C VAL A 559 -4.04 -40.62 -24.19
N ALA A 560 -4.43 -41.57 -25.02
CA ALA A 560 -3.67 -42.00 -26.19
C ALA A 560 -3.37 -40.83 -27.13
N ALA A 561 -2.08 -40.62 -27.44
CA ALA A 561 -1.65 -39.81 -28.57
C ALA A 561 -1.47 -40.71 -29.79
N ALA A 562 -2.24 -40.44 -30.85
CA ALA A 562 -1.93 -40.89 -32.19
C ALA A 562 -1.60 -39.65 -33.04
N GLY A 563 -0.36 -39.60 -33.52
CA GLY A 563 -0.01 -38.91 -34.78
C GLY A 563 0.61 -37.52 -34.69
N GLY A 564 1.95 -37.48 -34.61
CA GLY A 564 2.79 -36.71 -35.53
C GLY A 564 3.05 -35.22 -35.27
N GLY A 565 4.33 -34.88 -35.09
CA GLY A 565 4.87 -33.56 -35.44
C GLY A 565 5.69 -32.88 -34.34
N ASP A 566 6.97 -32.64 -34.63
CA ASP A 566 7.97 -31.91 -33.84
C ASP A 566 7.46 -30.74 -32.99
N LYS A 567 7.83 -30.74 -31.71
CA LYS A 567 8.41 -29.62 -30.94
C LYS A 567 8.61 -30.03 -29.47
N SER A 568 9.80 -29.75 -28.95
CA SER A 568 10.25 -30.03 -27.58
C SER A 568 9.25 -29.57 -26.50
N PRO A 569 8.93 -30.40 -25.47
CA PRO A 569 8.21 -29.92 -24.31
C PRO A 569 9.19 -29.31 -23.29
N SER A 570 9.02 -28.02 -23.00
CA SER A 570 9.67 -27.32 -21.90
C SER A 570 9.22 -27.91 -20.56
N VAL A 571 10.13 -28.56 -19.84
CA VAL A 571 9.90 -29.02 -18.47
C VAL A 571 10.14 -27.84 -17.52
N VAL A 572 9.09 -27.39 -16.83
CA VAL A 572 9.20 -26.47 -15.70
C VAL A 572 9.69 -27.27 -14.49
N ILE A 573 10.97 -27.14 -14.15
CA ILE A 573 11.55 -27.73 -12.95
C ILE A 573 11.14 -26.89 -11.74
N VAL A 574 10.27 -27.43 -10.89
CA VAL A 574 10.06 -26.92 -9.55
C VAL A 574 11.36 -27.14 -8.77
N SER A 575 12.10 -26.06 -8.59
CA SER A 575 13.41 -26.08 -7.93
C SER A 575 13.22 -26.23 -6.42
N SER A 576 13.55 -27.41 -5.89
CA SER A 576 13.67 -27.63 -4.45
C SER A 576 14.93 -26.90 -3.94
N PRO A 577 14.90 -26.23 -2.76
CA PRO A 577 16.07 -25.55 -2.17
C PRO A 577 17.30 -26.47 -2.01
N SER A 578 17.05 -27.79 -1.93
CA SER A 578 18.09 -28.81 -1.86
C SER A 578 18.93 -28.91 -3.13
N ILE A 579 18.38 -28.60 -4.31
CA ILE A 579 19.10 -28.70 -5.60
C ILE A 579 20.06 -27.52 -5.79
N PHE A 580 19.70 -26.34 -5.27
CA PHE A 580 20.57 -25.15 -5.39
C PHE A 580 21.86 -25.33 -4.57
N TYR A 581 21.77 -25.93 -3.39
CA TYR A 581 22.93 -26.24 -2.54
C TYR A 581 23.89 -27.29 -3.13
N TYR A 582 23.41 -28.14 -4.04
CA TYR A 582 24.27 -29.11 -4.75
C TYR A 582 25.22 -28.42 -5.74
N TYR A 583 24.82 -27.30 -6.34
CA TYR A 583 25.68 -26.55 -7.29
C TYR A 583 26.61 -25.56 -6.58
N THR A 584 26.19 -24.92 -5.49
CA THR A 584 26.99 -23.86 -4.84
C THR A 584 28.23 -24.39 -4.12
N ARG A 585 28.23 -25.65 -3.66
CA ARG A 585 29.39 -26.20 -2.93
C ARG A 585 30.52 -26.68 -3.85
N LEU A 586 30.23 -26.93 -5.13
CA LEU A 586 31.26 -27.20 -6.15
C LEU A 586 32.03 -25.93 -6.57
N SER A 587 31.54 -24.74 -6.20
CA SER A 587 32.14 -23.44 -6.61
C SER A 587 32.97 -22.75 -5.52
N ILE A 588 33.13 -23.35 -4.33
CA ILE A 588 33.92 -22.77 -3.23
C ILE A 588 35.10 -23.68 -2.92
N ASN A 589 36.18 -23.53 -3.69
CA ASN A 589 37.48 -24.11 -3.39
C ASN A 589 38.23 -23.16 -2.42
N PRO A 590 38.64 -23.59 -1.22
CA PRO A 590 39.29 -22.72 -0.23
C PRO A 590 40.82 -22.69 -0.41
N ASN A 591 41.32 -22.36 -1.61
CA ASN A 591 42.76 -22.17 -1.84
C ASN A 591 43.04 -21.03 -2.83
N PRO A 592 43.69 -19.90 -2.43
CA PRO A 592 43.73 -18.66 -3.21
C PRO A 592 44.84 -18.56 -4.27
N HIS A 593 45.45 -19.67 -4.70
CA HIS A 593 46.52 -19.64 -5.73
C HIS A 593 46.37 -20.74 -6.76
N LYS A 594 45.39 -20.59 -7.67
CA LYS A 594 45.38 -21.06 -9.07
C LYS A 594 43.95 -20.91 -9.62
N LEU A 595 43.67 -19.76 -10.23
CA LEU A 595 42.50 -19.59 -11.11
C LEU A 595 42.98 -19.92 -12.53
N ASP A 596 42.57 -21.08 -13.04
CA ASP A 596 42.79 -21.46 -14.44
C ASP A 596 41.59 -20.96 -15.26
N ILE A 597 41.85 -20.00 -16.16
CA ILE A 597 40.85 -19.17 -16.86
C ILE A 597 40.16 -19.92 -18.02
N ASN A 598 40.45 -21.20 -18.24
CA ASN A 598 40.02 -21.91 -19.45
C ASN A 598 38.73 -22.75 -19.32
N PHE A 599 38.01 -22.73 -18.20
CA PHE A 599 36.80 -23.56 -18.03
C PHE A 599 35.47 -22.87 -18.44
N LEU A 600 35.50 -21.60 -18.85
CA LEU A 600 34.29 -20.82 -19.14
C LEU A 600 33.98 -20.57 -20.63
N SER A 601 34.71 -21.16 -21.60
CA SER A 601 34.37 -20.96 -23.03
C SER A 601 33.48 -22.04 -23.65
N ASP A 602 33.33 -23.22 -23.07
CA ASP A 602 32.71 -24.35 -23.75
C ASP A 602 31.38 -24.74 -23.11
N LYS A 603 30.39 -23.84 -23.24
CA LYS A 603 28.94 -24.09 -23.37
C LYS A 603 28.16 -22.79 -23.14
N TRP A 604 28.06 -21.99 -24.21
CA TRP A 604 26.92 -21.11 -24.48
C TRP A 604 26.34 -21.50 -25.83
#